data_AF-A0AA86SHR9-F1
#
_entry.id   AF-A0AA86SHR9-F1
#
_cell.length_a   1.000
_cell.length_b   1.000
_cell.length_c   1.000
_cell.angle_alpha   90.00
_cell.angle_beta   90.00
_cell.angle_gamma   90.00
#
_symmetry.space_group_name_H-M   'P 1'
#
loop_
_entity.id
_entity.type
_entity.pdbx_description
1 polymer ?
#
loop_
_entity_poly.entity_id
_entity_poly.type
_entity_poly.pdbx_seq_one_letter_code
_entity_poly.pdbx_strand_id
1 'polypeptide(L)'
;MELSSSFLLSPKACNYSFSSSLSPFPIHLFIRNSKSRTPSFRILAVALEPQQDFPGNSPQRLLKELAARKKAISLKKGPPRRFILRPPIDDNKLAERFLNSPQLSLKSFPLLSSCLPSSRLNNADRLWIDEYLLEAKQALGYSLEPSETLGDDNPAKQFDTLLYLAFQHPSCERTKARHVRSGHSRLSFLGQYVLELALAELFLQRYPRESPGPMRERVFGLIGKRNLDQWIKAASLQNLIFTYDDMDKIRKRERDGPVKSVFWALFGAIYLCFGMPEVYRVLFEVFGMDPDAGDCQPRLRRQLEDVDYVSAEFEGKLSWQDIVAYKPPADALFEQPRLFRACVPPGMHRFRGNIWDYDTRPHVMKTLGYPLEMTDRIPEITEARNIELGLGLQLCYMHPSKYKFEHPRFCYERLEYIGQKIQDLVMAERLLTKHLDAPGLWLQQRHRGLLMNKYCGRYLRAKHLHRYIIFDEKIQDTYENNRRKRNPATTAVQQALHGLSYLVYGKRDVRRLMFEFFDFEQIQPKEVV
;
A
#
# COMPACT_ATOMS: atom_id res chain seq x y z
N MET A 1 71.93 -12.63 1.79
CA MET A 1 72.11 -12.79 3.24
C MET A 1 70.81 -13.36 3.76
N GLU A 2 70.70 -14.69 3.65
CA GLU A 2 70.86 -15.65 4.76
C GLU A 2 69.57 -15.79 5.58
N LEU A 3 68.86 -16.91 5.37
CA LEU A 3 68.62 -18.00 6.35
C LEU A 3 67.40 -17.68 7.24
N SER A 4 66.44 -18.54 7.56
CA SER A 4 66.25 -19.99 7.42
C SER A 4 64.80 -20.33 7.83
N SER A 5 64.36 -21.51 7.43
CA SER A 5 63.05 -22.14 7.64
C SER A 5 62.77 -22.60 9.09
N SER A 6 61.49 -22.73 9.47
CA SER A 6 60.97 -24.01 10.01
C SER A 6 59.43 -24.06 10.06
N PHE A 7 58.93 -25.22 9.63
CA PHE A 7 57.54 -25.67 9.55
C PHE A 7 56.93 -25.97 10.93
N LEU A 8 55.59 -25.94 11.05
CA LEU A 8 54.76 -27.12 11.34
C LEU A 8 53.25 -26.83 11.30
N LEU A 9 52.55 -27.71 10.56
CA LEU A 9 51.17 -28.24 10.76
C LEU A 9 49.93 -27.45 10.28
N SER A 10 49.68 -27.60 8.97
CA SER A 10 48.52 -28.28 8.33
C SER A 10 47.08 -27.71 8.42
N PRO A 11 46.26 -27.92 7.37
CA PRO A 11 45.24 -27.00 6.91
C PRO A 11 43.80 -27.53 7.10
N LYS A 12 42.82 -26.63 7.24
CA LYS A 12 41.45 -26.95 6.81
C LYS A 12 40.81 -25.77 6.08
N ALA A 13 40.48 -26.06 4.83
CA ALA A 13 39.84 -25.21 3.86
C ALA A 13 38.39 -24.86 4.27
N CYS A 14 38.06 -23.57 4.19
CA CYS A 14 36.67 -23.12 4.13
C CYS A 14 36.10 -23.44 2.75
N ASN A 15 35.45 -24.59 2.63
CA ASN A 15 34.63 -24.96 1.48
C ASN A 15 33.38 -24.06 1.43
N TYR A 16 33.43 -22.99 0.64
CA TYR A 16 32.23 -22.42 0.03
C TYR A 16 31.84 -23.33 -1.13
N SER A 17 30.86 -24.21 -0.90
CA SER A 17 30.23 -24.98 -1.98
C SER A 17 28.87 -24.37 -2.32
N PHE A 18 28.80 -23.85 -3.54
CA PHE A 18 27.57 -23.77 -4.31
C PHE A 18 27.02 -25.19 -4.51
N SER A 19 25.70 -25.36 -4.41
CA SER A 19 25.02 -26.51 -5.01
C SER A 19 23.67 -26.12 -5.59
N SER A 20 23.68 -26.12 -6.91
CA SER A 20 22.56 -26.38 -7.81
C SER A 20 22.00 -27.79 -7.64
N SER A 21 20.67 -27.94 -7.64
CA SER A 21 19.90 -29.07 -8.24
C SER A 21 18.44 -28.93 -7.79
N LEU A 22 17.50 -28.69 -8.71
CA LEU A 22 16.84 -29.68 -9.55
C LEU A 22 16.08 -30.71 -8.72
N SER A 23 14.78 -30.44 -8.54
CA SER A 23 13.78 -31.41 -8.08
C SER A 23 13.52 -32.45 -9.19
N PRO A 24 13.67 -33.75 -8.95
CA PRO A 24 13.17 -34.75 -9.87
C PRO A 24 11.69 -35.03 -9.55
N PHE A 25 10.84 -34.83 -10.55
CA PHE A 25 9.59 -35.57 -10.67
C PHE A 25 9.91 -37.06 -10.90
N PRO A 26 9.06 -37.99 -10.43
CA PRO A 26 8.89 -39.26 -11.10
C PRO A 26 7.49 -39.33 -11.72
N ILE A 27 7.48 -39.60 -13.03
CA ILE A 27 6.31 -39.95 -13.83
C ILE A 27 6.25 -41.49 -13.96
N HIS A 28 5.04 -42.01 -13.77
CA HIS A 28 4.44 -43.29 -14.20
C HIS A 28 5.06 -44.64 -13.83
N LEU A 29 4.22 -45.49 -13.23
CA LEU A 29 3.95 -46.85 -13.72
C LEU A 29 2.50 -47.23 -13.43
N PHE A 30 1.74 -47.46 -14.51
CA PHE A 30 0.43 -48.11 -14.50
C PHE A 30 0.63 -49.58 -14.11
N ILE A 31 0.03 -50.02 -13.01
CA ILE A 31 -0.30 -51.44 -12.79
C ILE A 31 -1.78 -51.50 -12.41
N ARG A 32 -2.60 -51.97 -13.35
CA ARG A 32 -3.94 -52.49 -13.08
C ARG A 32 -3.77 -53.75 -12.24
N ASN A 33 -4.39 -53.78 -11.07
CA ASN A 33 -4.87 -55.03 -10.49
C ASN A 33 -6.17 -54.80 -9.71
N SER A 34 -7.21 -55.48 -10.18
CA SER A 34 -8.51 -55.62 -9.53
C SER A 34 -8.40 -56.43 -8.24
N LYS A 35 -9.08 -56.01 -7.16
CA LYS A 35 -10.02 -56.84 -6.37
C LYS A 35 -10.52 -56.15 -5.09
N SER A 36 -11.84 -56.25 -4.92
CA SER A 36 -12.62 -56.41 -3.68
C SER A 36 -12.77 -55.27 -2.65
N ARG A 37 -14.04 -54.97 -2.41
CA ARG A 37 -14.63 -54.21 -1.29
C ARG A 37 -14.39 -54.89 0.06
N THR A 38 -14.12 -54.10 1.10
CA THR A 38 -14.79 -54.13 2.42
C THR A 38 -14.62 -52.76 3.11
N PRO A 39 -15.61 -52.23 3.86
CA PRO A 39 -15.43 -51.00 4.62
C PRO A 39 -14.84 -51.33 5.99
N SER A 40 -13.62 -50.86 6.28
CA SER A 40 -13.08 -50.93 7.63
C SER A 40 -13.60 -49.75 8.47
N PHE A 41 -14.23 -50.06 9.60
CA PHE A 41 -14.56 -49.09 10.63
C PHE A 41 -13.25 -48.55 11.22
N ARG A 42 -12.90 -47.29 10.91
CA ARG A 42 -11.80 -46.59 11.58
C ARG A 42 -12.28 -46.07 12.93
N ILE A 43 -11.93 -46.80 13.99
CA ILE A 43 -11.92 -46.28 15.35
C ILE A 43 -10.77 -45.26 15.42
N LEU A 44 -11.10 -43.98 15.53
CA LEU A 44 -10.13 -42.91 15.76
C LEU A 44 -9.82 -42.86 17.25
N ALA A 45 -8.74 -43.54 17.66
CA ALA A 45 -8.13 -43.31 18.97
C ALA A 45 -7.45 -41.92 18.94
N VAL A 46 -7.91 -41.01 19.80
CA VAL A 46 -7.31 -39.68 19.97
C VAL A 46 -6.09 -39.84 20.88
N ALA A 47 -4.89 -39.76 20.31
CA ALA A 47 -3.67 -39.64 21.09
C ALA A 47 -3.59 -38.23 21.70
N LEU A 48 -3.48 -38.14 23.02
CA LEU A 48 -3.18 -36.91 23.75
C LEU A 48 -1.69 -36.90 24.08
N GLU A 49 -0.98 -35.81 23.76
CA GLU A 49 0.35 -35.55 24.32
C GLU A 49 0.26 -35.36 25.84
N PRO A 50 1.25 -35.84 26.63
CA PRO A 50 1.18 -35.77 28.08
C PRO A 50 1.66 -34.40 28.58
N GLN A 51 0.75 -33.61 29.16
CA GLN A 51 1.13 -32.53 30.08
C GLN A 51 0.29 -32.62 31.38
N GLN A 52 1.02 -32.60 32.49
CA GLN A 52 0.65 -32.43 33.91
C GLN A 52 -0.52 -31.44 34.12
N ASP A 53 -1.41 -31.51 35.10
CA ASP A 53 -1.74 -32.47 36.15
C ASP A 53 -3.19 -32.14 36.54
N PHE A 54 -4.09 -33.12 36.45
CA PHE A 54 -5.37 -33.07 37.17
C PHE A 54 -5.65 -34.50 37.67
N PRO A 55 -5.97 -34.70 38.96
CA PRO A 55 -6.25 -36.03 39.51
C PRO A 55 -7.36 -36.71 38.70
N GLY A 56 -7.28 -38.03 38.55
CA GLY A 56 -8.06 -38.83 37.59
C GLY A 56 -9.60 -38.65 37.65
N ASN A 57 -10.13 -38.06 38.72
CA ASN A 57 -11.55 -37.77 38.95
C ASN A 57 -11.87 -36.28 39.14
N SER A 58 -11.10 -35.34 38.57
CA SER A 58 -11.44 -33.91 38.68
C SER A 58 -12.62 -33.53 37.76
N PRO A 59 -13.65 -32.82 38.27
CA PRO A 59 -14.79 -32.40 37.45
C PRO A 59 -14.39 -31.47 36.30
N GLN A 60 -13.29 -30.70 36.46
CA GLN A 60 -12.76 -29.81 35.44
C GLN A 60 -12.17 -30.57 34.23
N ARG A 61 -11.55 -31.74 34.46
CA ARG A 61 -11.04 -32.61 33.39
C ARG A 61 -12.18 -33.23 32.60
N LEU A 62 -13.22 -33.70 33.29
CA LEU A 62 -14.47 -34.19 32.70
C LEU A 62 -15.17 -33.12 31.84
N LEU A 63 -15.22 -31.87 32.31
CA LEU A 63 -15.76 -30.75 31.53
C LEU A 63 -14.92 -30.44 30.28
N LYS A 64 -13.60 -30.54 30.37
CA LYS A 64 -12.69 -30.36 29.22
C LYS A 64 -12.82 -31.49 28.20
N GLU A 65 -12.93 -32.74 28.66
CA GLU A 65 -13.21 -33.89 27.81
C GLU A 65 -14.60 -33.81 27.17
N LEU A 66 -15.63 -33.39 27.92
CA LEU A 66 -16.97 -33.16 27.36
C LEU A 66 -16.98 -32.02 26.36
N ALA A 67 -16.21 -30.94 26.57
CA ALA A 67 -16.05 -29.87 25.61
C ALA A 67 -15.31 -30.33 24.34
N ALA A 68 -14.28 -31.16 24.48
CA ALA A 68 -13.56 -31.77 23.36
C ALA A 68 -14.44 -32.78 22.60
N ARG A 69 -15.22 -33.59 23.32
CA ARG A 69 -16.23 -34.50 22.76
C ARG A 69 -17.37 -33.73 22.09
N LYS A 70 -17.80 -32.56 22.59
CA LYS A 70 -18.74 -31.68 21.89
C LYS A 70 -18.15 -31.06 20.62
N LYS A 71 -16.84 -30.80 20.57
CA LYS A 71 -16.14 -30.37 19.34
C LYS A 71 -16.01 -31.51 18.33
N ALA A 72 -15.69 -32.73 18.77
CA ALA A 72 -15.53 -33.90 17.92
C ALA A 72 -16.87 -34.50 17.45
N ILE A 73 -17.88 -34.49 18.33
CA ILE A 73 -19.29 -34.79 18.05
C ILE A 73 -19.98 -33.46 17.72
N SER A 74 -19.44 -32.75 16.73
CA SER A 74 -20.30 -31.95 15.88
C SER A 74 -21.23 -32.96 15.19
N LEU A 75 -22.41 -33.18 15.78
CA LEU A 75 -23.54 -33.83 15.10
C LEU A 75 -23.48 -33.35 13.65
N LYS A 76 -23.35 -34.29 12.70
CA LYS A 76 -23.57 -34.00 11.29
C LYS A 76 -24.97 -33.43 11.20
N LYS A 77 -25.10 -32.11 11.36
CA LYS A 77 -26.29 -31.37 10.98
C LYS A 77 -26.47 -31.80 9.53
N GLY A 78 -27.55 -32.52 9.24
CA GLY A 78 -28.00 -32.69 7.86
C GLY A 78 -27.94 -31.32 7.17
N PRO A 79 -27.71 -31.28 5.84
CA PRO A 79 -27.54 -30.02 5.14
C PRO A 79 -28.65 -29.07 5.63
N PRO A 80 -28.31 -27.87 6.15
CA PRO A 80 -29.30 -26.99 6.74
C PRO A 80 -30.43 -26.88 5.73
N ARG A 81 -31.68 -27.13 6.18
CA ARG A 81 -32.86 -26.95 5.33
C ARG A 81 -32.67 -25.61 4.64
N ARG A 82 -32.53 -25.72 3.32
CA ARG A 82 -32.15 -24.68 2.40
C ARG A 82 -33.22 -23.60 2.41
N PHE A 83 -33.16 -22.67 3.36
CA PHE A 83 -33.42 -21.27 3.04
C PHE A 83 -32.19 -20.82 2.23
N ILE A 84 -32.07 -21.30 0.98
CA ILE A 84 -30.99 -20.88 0.05
C ILE A 84 -31.04 -19.37 -0.17
N LEU A 85 -32.20 -18.77 0.05
CA LEU A 85 -32.37 -17.35 0.15
C LEU A 85 -32.99 -17.11 1.52
N ARG A 86 -32.32 -16.30 2.36
CA ARG A 86 -33.11 -15.49 3.31
C ARG A 86 -34.19 -14.82 2.46
N PRO A 87 -35.47 -14.78 2.88
CA PRO A 87 -36.45 -14.00 2.13
C PRO A 87 -35.81 -12.64 1.83
N PRO A 88 -35.82 -12.18 0.55
CA PRO A 88 -35.24 -10.90 0.22
C PRO A 88 -35.78 -9.90 1.23
N ILE A 89 -34.89 -9.10 1.81
CA ILE A 89 -35.32 -8.01 2.68
C ILE A 89 -36.41 -7.30 1.90
N ASP A 90 -37.61 -7.20 2.48
CA ASP A 90 -38.74 -6.47 1.93
C ASP A 90 -38.23 -5.21 1.23
N ASP A 91 -38.45 -5.10 -0.08
CA ASP A 91 -37.78 -4.11 -0.93
C ASP A 91 -38.00 -2.69 -0.39
N ASN A 92 -39.14 -2.45 0.26
CA ASN A 92 -39.44 -1.20 0.95
C ASN A 92 -38.49 -0.94 2.13
N LYS A 93 -38.25 -1.95 2.99
CA LYS A 93 -37.32 -1.86 4.12
C LYS A 93 -35.87 -1.72 3.65
N LEU A 94 -35.53 -2.29 2.50
CA LEU A 94 -34.21 -2.14 1.90
C LEU A 94 -34.03 -0.73 1.34
N ALA A 95 -35.03 -0.20 0.63
CA ALA A 95 -35.04 1.17 0.12
C ALA A 95 -34.92 2.19 1.26
N GLU A 96 -35.70 2.03 2.34
CA GLU A 96 -35.59 2.86 3.54
C GLU A 96 -34.20 2.81 4.17
N ARG A 97 -33.55 1.64 4.20
CA ARG A 97 -32.17 1.52 4.69
C ARG A 97 -31.19 2.30 3.82
N PHE A 98 -31.33 2.26 2.50
CA PHE A 98 -30.45 3.00 1.61
C PHE A 98 -30.65 4.51 1.73
N LEU A 99 -31.90 4.98 1.79
CA LEU A 99 -32.21 6.40 1.98
C LEU A 99 -31.68 6.94 3.32
N ASN A 100 -31.71 6.11 4.37
CA ASN A 100 -31.25 6.50 5.70
C ASN A 100 -29.76 6.23 5.97
N SER A 101 -29.04 5.63 5.01
CA SER A 101 -27.64 5.23 5.18
C SER A 101 -26.72 6.45 5.14
N PRO A 102 -25.95 6.73 6.22
CA PRO A 102 -24.89 7.74 6.18
C PRO A 102 -23.87 7.48 5.07
N GLN A 103 -23.68 6.21 4.69
CA GLN A 103 -22.75 5.83 3.63
C GLN A 103 -23.12 6.36 2.24
N LEU A 104 -24.39 6.72 2.02
CA LEU A 104 -24.92 7.21 0.74
C LEU A 104 -25.40 8.67 0.80
N SER A 105 -25.18 9.37 1.92
CA SER A 105 -25.73 10.72 2.11
C SER A 105 -24.95 11.79 1.34
N LEU A 106 -23.64 11.64 1.16
CA LEU A 106 -22.78 12.69 0.62
C LEU A 106 -22.50 12.48 -0.87
N LYS A 107 -23.28 13.16 -1.71
CA LYS A 107 -23.11 13.13 -3.18
C LYS A 107 -21.88 13.91 -3.66
N SER A 108 -21.52 14.99 -2.99
CA SER A 108 -20.34 15.82 -3.29
C SER A 108 -19.02 15.11 -2.98
N PHE A 109 -19.01 14.24 -1.96
CA PHE A 109 -17.82 13.52 -1.50
C PHE A 109 -18.02 12.00 -1.51
N PRO A 110 -18.12 11.35 -2.69
CA PRO A 110 -18.47 9.94 -2.79
C PRO A 110 -17.46 9.01 -2.10
N LEU A 111 -16.16 9.35 -2.12
CA LEU A 111 -15.13 8.57 -1.44
C LEU A 111 -15.29 8.64 0.08
N LEU A 112 -15.47 9.84 0.64
CA LEU A 112 -15.70 10.04 2.07
C LEU A 112 -16.99 9.33 2.51
N SER A 113 -18.07 9.53 1.75
CA SER A 113 -19.36 8.87 1.96
C SER A 113 -19.19 7.37 2.06
N SER A 114 -18.40 6.76 1.18
CA SER A 114 -18.17 5.32 1.17
C SER A 114 -17.51 4.78 2.44
N CYS A 115 -16.83 5.62 3.23
CA CYS A 115 -16.16 5.23 4.48
C CYS A 115 -17.03 5.44 5.73
N LEU A 116 -18.17 6.13 5.61
CA LEU A 116 -19.15 6.27 6.67
C LEU A 116 -19.86 4.94 6.96
N PRO A 117 -20.42 4.75 8.17
CA PRO A 117 -21.11 3.51 8.51
C PRO A 117 -22.41 3.38 7.70
N SER A 118 -22.76 2.15 7.32
CA SER A 118 -23.98 1.86 6.56
C SER A 118 -25.28 2.04 7.35
N SER A 119 -25.19 2.25 8.67
CA SER A 119 -26.30 2.62 9.53
C SER A 119 -25.85 3.69 10.52
N ARG A 120 -26.81 4.47 11.04
CA ARG A 120 -26.55 5.51 12.04
C ARG A 120 -25.97 4.90 13.33
N LEU A 121 -25.16 5.70 14.00
CA LEU A 121 -24.57 5.38 15.30
C LEU A 121 -25.65 5.24 16.37
N ASN A 122 -25.48 4.26 17.27
CA ASN A 122 -26.39 4.01 18.38
C ASN A 122 -26.11 5.00 19.54
N ASN A 123 -26.99 5.02 20.55
CA ASN A 123 -26.78 5.87 21.74
C ASN A 123 -25.46 5.54 22.48
N ALA A 124 -25.06 4.28 22.55
CA ALA A 124 -23.78 3.89 23.14
C ALA A 124 -22.57 4.45 22.37
N ASP A 125 -22.69 4.53 21.05
CA ASP A 125 -21.64 5.08 20.19
C ASP A 125 -21.52 6.60 20.38
N ARG A 126 -22.67 7.28 20.55
CA ARG A 126 -22.73 8.72 20.88
C ARG A 126 -22.15 9.03 22.24
N LEU A 127 -22.46 8.23 23.27
CA LEU A 127 -21.86 8.40 24.60
C LEU A 127 -20.34 8.29 24.55
N TRP A 128 -19.80 7.35 23.76
CA TRP A 128 -18.35 7.28 23.57
C TRP A 128 -17.81 8.56 22.92
N ILE A 129 -18.51 9.10 21.91
CA ILE A 129 -18.12 10.34 21.24
C ILE A 129 -18.08 11.47 22.26
N ASP A 130 -19.10 11.60 23.09
CA ASP A 130 -19.18 12.66 24.10
C ASP A 130 -18.07 12.54 25.16
N GLU A 131 -17.71 11.31 25.56
CA GLU A 131 -16.69 11.05 26.59
C GLU A 131 -15.24 11.17 26.10
N TYR A 132 -14.92 10.60 24.93
CA TYR A 132 -13.52 10.35 24.52
C TYR A 132 -13.06 11.17 23.31
N LEU A 133 -13.98 11.75 22.53
CA LEU A 133 -13.59 12.48 21.33
C LEU A 133 -12.77 13.73 21.66
N LEU A 134 -13.08 14.40 22.77
CA LEU A 134 -12.37 15.59 23.23
C LEU A 134 -10.89 15.27 23.53
N GLU A 135 -10.62 14.14 24.22
CA GLU A 135 -9.26 13.66 24.47
C GLU A 135 -8.51 13.41 23.15
N ALA A 136 -9.16 12.74 22.19
CA ALA A 136 -8.58 12.48 20.88
C ALA A 136 -8.29 13.78 20.10
N LYS A 137 -9.22 14.73 20.07
CA LYS A 137 -9.06 16.02 19.39
C LYS A 137 -7.94 16.85 20.02
N GLN A 138 -7.89 16.90 21.35
CA GLN A 138 -6.85 17.59 22.09
C GLN A 138 -5.47 17.00 21.80
N ALA A 139 -5.34 15.67 21.85
CA ALA A 139 -4.10 14.97 21.53
C ALA A 139 -3.60 15.23 20.10
N LEU A 140 -4.52 15.42 19.14
CA LEU A 140 -4.21 15.67 17.73
C LEU A 140 -4.10 17.16 17.37
N GLY A 141 -4.36 18.06 18.32
CA GLY A 141 -4.34 19.51 18.12
C GLY A 141 -5.48 20.06 17.27
N TYR A 142 -6.67 19.46 17.34
CA TYR A 142 -7.87 19.94 16.64
C TYR A 142 -8.76 20.81 17.54
N SER A 143 -9.61 21.64 16.91
CA SER A 143 -10.65 22.38 17.63
C SER A 143 -11.57 21.44 18.39
N LEU A 144 -11.88 21.79 19.65
CA LEU A 144 -12.75 21.02 20.53
C LEU A 144 -14.23 21.16 20.16
N GLU A 145 -14.58 22.13 19.31
CA GLU A 145 -15.95 22.31 18.85
C GLU A 145 -16.44 21.08 18.04
N PRO A 146 -17.73 20.73 18.15
CA PRO A 146 -18.32 19.68 17.33
C PRO A 146 -18.20 20.01 15.84
N SER A 147 -17.77 19.04 15.03
CA SER A 147 -17.65 19.21 13.58
C SER A 147 -19.00 19.43 12.88
N GLU A 148 -20.12 19.14 13.55
CA GLU A 148 -21.47 19.36 13.05
C GLU A 148 -21.79 20.84 12.79
N THR A 149 -21.05 21.77 13.39
CA THR A 149 -21.19 23.23 13.18
C THR A 149 -20.69 23.67 11.80
N LEU A 150 -19.91 22.84 11.12
CA LEU A 150 -19.39 23.13 9.78
C LEU A 150 -20.49 22.98 8.71
N GLY A 151 -20.38 23.77 7.64
CA GLY A 151 -21.30 23.69 6.50
C GLY A 151 -21.25 22.33 5.79
N ASP A 152 -22.35 21.96 5.12
CA ASP A 152 -22.49 20.68 4.40
C ASP A 152 -21.46 20.47 3.28
N ASP A 153 -20.91 21.57 2.75
CA ASP A 153 -19.88 21.55 1.71
C ASP A 153 -18.47 21.23 2.24
N ASN A 154 -18.28 21.19 3.56
CA ASN A 154 -16.98 20.92 4.16
C ASN A 154 -16.84 19.43 4.54
N PRO A 155 -15.89 18.66 3.96
CA PRO A 155 -15.69 17.26 4.32
C PRO A 155 -15.28 17.06 5.79
N ALA A 156 -14.74 18.09 6.45
CA ALA A 156 -14.42 18.08 7.87
C ALA A 156 -15.65 17.97 8.78
N LYS A 157 -16.86 18.23 8.27
CA LYS A 157 -18.12 18.00 9.00
C LYS A 157 -18.29 16.57 9.50
N GLN A 158 -17.70 15.61 8.80
CA GLN A 158 -17.77 14.19 9.17
C GLN A 158 -16.60 13.72 10.04
N PHE A 159 -15.69 14.63 10.41
CA PHE A 159 -14.44 14.28 11.07
C PHE A 159 -14.69 13.56 12.38
N ASP A 160 -15.65 14.00 13.21
CA ASP A 160 -15.95 13.37 14.50
C ASP A 160 -16.41 11.93 14.34
N THR A 161 -17.27 11.68 13.34
CA THR A 161 -17.74 10.33 13.03
C THR A 161 -16.60 9.45 12.53
N LEU A 162 -15.73 9.96 11.64
CA LEU A 162 -14.60 9.18 11.12
C LEU A 162 -13.52 8.94 12.19
N LEU A 163 -13.28 9.91 13.07
CA LEU A 163 -12.36 9.80 14.19
C LEU A 163 -12.87 8.77 15.20
N TYR A 164 -14.17 8.79 15.52
CA TYR A 164 -14.81 7.71 16.27
C TYR A 164 -14.50 6.35 15.65
N LEU A 165 -14.84 6.15 14.37
CA LEU A 165 -14.63 4.88 13.66
C LEU A 165 -13.15 4.45 13.66
N ALA A 166 -12.21 5.39 13.60
CA ALA A 166 -10.78 5.09 13.61
C ALA A 166 -10.34 4.33 14.88
N PHE A 167 -10.98 4.58 16.04
CA PHE A 167 -10.68 3.88 17.30
C PHE A 167 -11.51 2.60 17.55
N GLN A 168 -12.45 2.24 16.66
CA GLN A 168 -13.33 1.08 16.85
C GLN A 168 -12.77 -0.25 16.31
N HIS A 169 -11.49 -0.52 16.56
CA HIS A 169 -10.89 -1.80 16.20
C HIS A 169 -11.58 -2.97 16.95
N PRO A 170 -11.74 -4.17 16.35
CA PRO A 170 -12.43 -5.29 17.00
C PRO A 170 -11.88 -5.75 18.36
N SER A 171 -10.62 -5.44 18.67
CA SER A 171 -10.00 -5.73 19.96
C SER A 171 -10.32 -4.71 21.05
N CYS A 172 -10.88 -3.54 20.72
CA CYS A 172 -11.15 -2.49 21.70
C CYS A 172 -12.35 -2.80 22.62
N GLU A 173 -12.96 -4.00 22.52
CA GLU A 173 -14.12 -4.56 23.26
C GLU A 173 -15.43 -3.74 23.32
N ARG A 174 -15.38 -2.43 23.10
CA ARG A 174 -16.46 -1.46 23.33
C ARG A 174 -17.66 -1.63 22.39
N THR A 175 -17.43 -1.87 21.10
CA THR A 175 -18.53 -1.91 20.11
C THR A 175 -18.56 -3.21 19.31
N LYS A 176 -19.63 -4.00 19.51
CA LYS A 176 -19.85 -5.26 18.74
C LYS A 176 -20.59 -5.04 17.42
N ALA A 177 -21.07 -3.81 17.15
CA ALA A 177 -21.81 -3.48 15.94
C ALA A 177 -20.97 -3.75 14.67
N ARG A 178 -21.59 -4.39 13.67
CA ARG A 178 -20.89 -4.81 12.45
C ARG A 178 -20.53 -3.64 11.55
N HIS A 179 -21.42 -2.66 11.40
CA HIS A 179 -21.22 -1.50 10.53
C HIS A 179 -20.08 -0.60 11.04
N VAL A 180 -19.95 -0.43 12.36
CA VAL A 180 -18.85 0.30 13.00
C VAL A 180 -17.50 -0.37 12.74
N ARG A 181 -17.40 -1.68 13.01
CA ARG A 181 -16.17 -2.45 12.73
C ARG A 181 -15.81 -2.46 11.24
N SER A 182 -16.82 -2.47 10.38
CA SER A 182 -16.62 -2.32 8.93
C SER A 182 -16.02 -0.96 8.60
N GLY A 183 -16.60 0.14 9.12
CA GLY A 183 -16.09 1.51 8.96
C GLY A 183 -14.63 1.65 9.39
N HIS A 184 -14.28 1.17 10.59
CA HIS A 184 -12.88 1.12 11.05
C HIS A 184 -11.96 0.42 10.05
N SER A 185 -12.33 -0.79 9.63
CA SER A 185 -11.50 -1.59 8.73
C SER A 185 -11.31 -0.94 7.35
N ARG A 186 -12.33 -0.21 6.87
CA ARG A 186 -12.29 0.53 5.58
C ARG A 186 -11.36 1.73 5.67
N LEU A 187 -11.42 2.49 6.77
CA LEU A 187 -10.49 3.59 7.04
C LEU A 187 -9.05 3.08 7.15
N SER A 188 -8.84 1.99 7.89
CA SER A 188 -7.51 1.37 8.04
C SER A 188 -6.93 0.93 6.69
N PHE A 189 -7.77 0.34 5.83
CA PHE A 189 -7.39 -0.05 4.47
C PHE A 189 -6.94 1.16 3.64
N LEU A 190 -7.67 2.27 3.65
CA LEU A 190 -7.29 3.48 2.91
C LEU A 190 -6.01 4.10 3.48
N GLY A 191 -5.97 4.31 4.79
CA GLY A 191 -4.91 5.07 5.44
C GLY A 191 -3.53 4.41 5.37
N GLN A 192 -3.46 3.09 5.19
CA GLN A 192 -2.20 2.43 4.84
C GLN A 192 -1.55 3.08 3.61
N TYR A 193 -2.29 3.22 2.52
CA TYR A 193 -1.75 3.71 1.24
C TYR A 193 -1.54 5.22 1.24
N VAL A 194 -2.35 5.96 1.99
CA VAL A 194 -2.14 7.40 2.25
C VAL A 194 -0.78 7.63 2.89
N LEU A 195 -0.48 6.90 3.98
CA LEU A 195 0.80 7.01 4.69
C LEU A 195 1.99 6.62 3.83
N GLU A 196 1.86 5.52 3.08
CA GLU A 196 2.92 5.07 2.18
C GLU A 196 3.20 6.08 1.05
N LEU A 197 2.18 6.76 0.54
CA LEU A 197 2.35 7.82 -0.46
C LEU A 197 2.99 9.07 0.14
N ALA A 198 2.48 9.56 1.27
CA ALA A 198 3.00 10.76 1.94
C ALA A 198 4.50 10.63 2.27
N LEU A 199 4.90 9.50 2.86
CA LEU A 199 6.32 9.29 3.18
C LEU A 199 7.18 9.09 1.92
N ALA A 200 6.64 8.51 0.84
CA ALA A 200 7.36 8.39 -0.43
C ALA A 200 7.62 9.75 -1.08
N GLU A 201 6.61 10.63 -1.12
CA GLU A 201 6.74 11.99 -1.62
C GLU A 201 7.75 12.82 -0.82
N LEU A 202 7.69 12.74 0.51
CA LEU A 202 8.64 13.39 1.41
C LEU A 202 10.08 12.93 1.14
N PHE A 203 10.33 11.61 1.14
CA PHE A 203 11.69 11.09 1.03
C PHE A 203 12.28 11.23 -0.36
N LEU A 204 11.47 11.20 -1.41
CA LEU A 204 11.94 11.50 -2.76
C LEU A 204 12.46 12.93 -2.87
N GLN A 205 11.75 13.90 -2.29
CA GLN A 205 12.13 15.31 -2.31
C GLN A 205 13.27 15.63 -1.34
N ARG A 206 13.28 15.02 -0.15
CA ARG A 206 14.32 15.26 0.87
C ARG A 206 15.65 14.60 0.52
N TYR A 207 15.63 13.45 -0.15
CA TYR A 207 16.83 12.70 -0.55
C TYR A 207 16.86 12.48 -2.08
N PRO A 208 17.04 13.55 -2.87
CA PRO A 208 16.99 13.48 -4.32
C PRO A 208 18.09 12.60 -4.92
N ARG A 209 19.24 12.48 -4.25
CA ARG A 209 20.41 11.69 -4.70
C ARG A 209 20.36 10.22 -4.29
N GLU A 210 19.47 9.82 -3.38
CA GLU A 210 19.37 8.43 -2.93
C GLU A 210 18.50 7.60 -3.90
N SER A 211 18.76 6.29 -3.95
CA SER A 211 17.85 5.38 -4.66
C SER A 211 16.61 5.06 -3.80
N PRO A 212 15.52 4.51 -4.37
CA PRO A 212 14.33 4.15 -3.60
C PRO A 212 14.55 3.09 -2.50
N GLY A 213 15.64 2.32 -2.56
CA GLY A 213 15.95 1.28 -1.57
C GLY A 213 16.13 1.85 -0.15
N PRO A 214 17.08 2.78 0.06
CA PRO A 214 17.21 3.58 1.28
C PRO A 214 15.90 4.21 1.75
N MET A 215 15.12 4.81 0.85
CA MET A 215 13.85 5.46 1.21
C MET A 215 12.84 4.48 1.82
N ARG A 216 12.71 3.26 1.25
CA ARG A 216 11.85 2.22 1.80
C ARG A 216 12.29 1.76 3.19
N GLU A 217 13.58 1.75 3.47
CA GLU A 217 14.10 1.45 4.82
C GLU A 217 13.73 2.55 5.80
N ARG A 218 13.85 3.83 5.42
CA ARG A 218 13.41 4.97 6.25
C ARG A 218 11.91 4.90 6.56
N VAL A 219 11.08 4.62 5.57
CA VAL A 219 9.62 4.41 5.76
C VAL A 219 9.37 3.27 6.74
N PHE A 220 10.04 2.12 6.57
CA PHE A 220 9.91 0.99 7.48
C PHE A 220 10.41 1.30 8.89
N GLY A 221 11.45 2.12 9.02
CA GLY A 221 11.94 2.65 10.29
C GLY A 221 10.85 3.47 10.98
N LEU A 222 10.27 4.47 10.31
CA LEU A 222 9.28 5.37 10.92
C LEU A 222 7.98 4.66 11.32
N ILE A 223 7.33 3.96 10.38
CA ILE A 223 5.98 3.40 10.56
C ILE A 223 5.98 1.87 10.70
N GLY A 224 7.14 1.29 11.01
CA GLY A 224 7.28 -0.15 11.24
C GLY A 224 6.63 -0.60 12.54
N LYS A 225 6.38 -1.91 12.64
CA LYS A 225 5.77 -2.55 13.83
C LYS A 225 6.49 -2.23 15.15
N ARG A 226 7.76 -1.86 15.10
CA ARG A 226 8.55 -1.58 16.30
C ARG A 226 8.25 -0.21 16.90
N ASN A 227 7.89 0.76 16.06
CA ASN A 227 7.84 2.17 16.44
C ASN A 227 6.41 2.69 16.59
N LEU A 228 5.41 2.03 15.98
CA LEU A 228 4.01 2.44 16.10
C LEU A 228 3.51 2.51 17.56
N ASP A 229 3.92 1.57 18.42
CA ASP A 229 3.58 1.60 19.85
C ASP A 229 4.12 2.87 20.53
N GLN A 230 5.36 3.27 20.19
CA GLN A 230 5.99 4.47 20.71
C GLN A 230 5.24 5.72 20.25
N TRP A 231 4.83 5.78 18.99
CA TRP A 231 4.09 6.93 18.45
C TRP A 231 2.71 7.08 19.08
N ILE A 232 1.95 5.99 19.27
CA ILE A 232 0.66 6.05 19.97
C ILE A 232 0.83 6.58 21.41
N LYS A 233 1.89 6.14 22.11
CA LYS A 233 2.19 6.63 23.46
C LYS A 233 2.62 8.10 23.47
N ALA A 234 3.46 8.51 22.51
CA ALA A 234 3.92 9.89 22.40
C ALA A 234 2.74 10.85 22.17
N ALA A 235 1.74 10.43 21.40
CA ALA A 235 0.51 11.19 21.19
C ALA A 235 -0.54 11.02 22.30
N SER A 236 -0.24 10.29 23.38
CA SER A 236 -1.19 9.99 24.48
C SER A 236 -2.50 9.31 24.03
N LEU A 237 -2.49 8.55 22.93
CA LEU A 237 -3.68 7.89 22.37
C LEU A 237 -3.88 6.46 22.88
N GLN A 238 -2.99 5.96 23.75
CA GLN A 238 -3.01 4.58 24.21
C GLN A 238 -4.30 4.18 24.93
N ASN A 239 -4.87 5.07 25.73
CA ASN A 239 -6.08 4.83 26.53
C ASN A 239 -7.34 4.71 25.66
N LEU A 240 -7.30 5.34 24.48
CA LEU A 240 -8.36 5.25 23.50
C LEU A 240 -8.37 3.90 22.78
N ILE A 241 -7.20 3.27 22.63
CA ILE A 241 -7.06 1.94 22.00
C ILE A 241 -7.26 0.82 23.04
N PHE A 242 -6.60 0.92 24.19
CA PHE A 242 -6.63 -0.07 25.27
C PHE A 242 -7.13 0.61 26.54
N THR A 243 -8.33 0.22 26.95
CA THR A 243 -9.21 1.04 27.78
C THR A 243 -9.05 0.74 29.26
N TYR A 244 -8.79 -0.53 29.56
CA TYR A 244 -8.66 -1.09 30.90
C TYR A 244 -7.30 -1.75 31.12
N ASP A 245 -6.54 -1.97 30.03
CA ASP A 245 -5.26 -2.66 30.04
C ASP A 245 -4.12 -1.67 29.83
N ASP A 246 -3.12 -1.73 30.70
CA ASP A 246 -1.84 -1.07 30.41
C ASP A 246 -1.25 -1.70 29.14
N MET A 247 -1.00 -0.86 28.12
CA MET A 247 -0.45 -1.31 26.83
C MET A 247 0.85 -2.15 26.98
N ASP A 248 1.60 -1.91 28.05
CA ASP A 248 2.84 -2.64 28.37
C ASP A 248 2.62 -4.02 28.99
N LYS A 249 1.47 -4.27 29.60
CA LYS A 249 1.09 -5.60 30.11
C LYS A 249 0.60 -6.51 28.99
N ILE A 250 0.07 -5.94 27.91
CA ILE A 250 -0.39 -6.68 26.73
C ILE A 250 0.80 -7.24 25.96
N ARG A 251 0.72 -8.52 25.58
CA ARG A 251 1.75 -9.17 24.77
C ARG A 251 1.94 -8.41 23.45
N LYS A 252 3.19 -8.10 23.09
CA LYS A 252 3.52 -7.34 21.88
C LYS A 252 2.79 -7.82 20.61
N ARG A 253 2.73 -9.14 20.41
CA ARG A 253 2.04 -9.74 19.25
C ARG A 253 0.54 -9.42 19.17
N GLU A 254 -0.10 -9.21 20.31
CA GLU A 254 -1.54 -8.91 20.41
C GLU A 254 -1.82 -7.42 20.26
N ARG A 255 -0.92 -6.55 20.74
CA ARG A 255 -1.06 -5.09 20.60
C ARG A 255 -0.65 -4.53 19.23
N ASP A 256 0.33 -5.16 18.55
CA ASP A 256 0.85 -4.67 17.26
C ASP A 256 -0.25 -4.52 16.19
N GLY A 257 -1.21 -5.45 16.16
CA GLY A 257 -2.31 -5.46 15.19
C GLY A 257 -3.28 -4.29 15.37
N PRO A 258 -3.91 -4.16 16.56
CA PRO A 258 -4.79 -3.03 16.90
C PRO A 258 -4.14 -1.67 16.73
N VAL A 259 -2.94 -1.47 17.30
CA VAL A 259 -2.18 -0.20 17.22
C VAL A 259 -1.99 0.21 15.77
N LYS A 260 -1.52 -0.72 14.94
CA LYS A 260 -1.30 -0.49 13.52
C LYS A 260 -2.59 -0.18 12.78
N SER A 261 -3.66 -0.92 13.06
CA SER A 261 -4.95 -0.73 12.39
C SER A 261 -5.55 0.63 12.72
N VAL A 262 -5.50 1.06 13.99
CA VAL A 262 -5.96 2.37 14.46
C VAL A 262 -5.11 3.48 13.89
N PHE A 263 -3.78 3.35 13.93
CA PHE A 263 -2.87 4.33 13.34
C PHE A 263 -3.18 4.56 11.86
N TRP A 264 -3.35 3.49 11.08
CA TRP A 264 -3.77 3.60 9.69
C TRP A 264 -5.17 4.21 9.55
N ALA A 265 -6.15 3.79 10.35
CA ALA A 265 -7.51 4.31 10.25
C ALA A 265 -7.59 5.81 10.55
N LEU A 266 -6.78 6.29 11.51
CA LEU A 266 -6.65 7.70 11.85
C LEU A 266 -6.21 8.53 10.65
N PHE A 267 -5.15 8.13 9.97
CA PHE A 267 -4.67 8.82 8.77
C PHE A 267 -5.61 8.68 7.57
N GLY A 268 -6.38 7.58 7.51
CA GLY A 268 -7.49 7.45 6.56
C GLY A 268 -8.58 8.51 6.79
N ALA A 269 -8.96 8.77 8.04
CA ALA A 269 -9.93 9.80 8.40
C ALA A 269 -9.41 11.22 8.09
N ILE A 270 -8.18 11.52 8.52
CA ILE A 270 -7.52 12.81 8.29
C ILE A 270 -7.44 13.12 6.79
N TYR A 271 -7.02 12.14 5.99
CA TYR A 271 -6.91 12.30 4.55
C TYR A 271 -8.26 12.64 3.88
N LEU A 272 -9.34 11.98 4.30
CA LEU A 272 -10.66 12.21 3.74
C LEU A 272 -11.21 13.60 4.09
N CYS A 273 -10.92 14.09 5.30
CA CYS A 273 -11.43 15.38 5.78
C CYS A 273 -10.57 16.58 5.37
N PHE A 274 -9.24 16.44 5.35
CA PHE A 274 -8.32 17.57 5.24
C PHE A 274 -7.24 17.42 4.16
N GLY A 275 -7.09 16.24 3.57
CA GLY A 275 -6.11 15.96 2.51
C GLY A 275 -4.68 15.71 3.01
N MET A 276 -3.72 15.66 2.08
CA MET A 276 -2.31 15.35 2.38
C MET A 276 -1.57 16.37 3.27
N PRO A 277 -1.78 17.70 3.15
CA PRO A 277 -1.12 18.67 4.03
C PRO A 277 -1.27 18.36 5.52
N GLU A 278 -2.48 17.97 5.91
CA GLU A 278 -2.81 17.64 7.29
C GLU A 278 -2.19 16.30 7.73
N VAL A 279 -2.04 15.35 6.81
CA VAL A 279 -1.32 14.09 7.07
C VAL A 279 0.14 14.39 7.46
N TYR A 280 0.81 15.31 6.75
CA TYR A 280 2.17 15.71 7.11
C TYR A 280 2.22 16.41 8.48
N ARG A 281 1.31 17.35 8.75
CA ARG A 281 1.22 18.04 10.03
C ARG A 281 1.10 17.05 11.18
N VAL A 282 0.14 16.12 11.11
CA VAL A 282 -0.07 15.14 12.18
C VAL A 282 1.11 14.18 12.31
N LEU A 283 1.72 13.72 11.21
CA LEU A 283 2.90 12.83 11.28
C LEU A 283 4.09 13.48 11.99
N PHE A 284 4.40 14.74 11.69
CA PHE A 284 5.66 15.34 12.12
C PHE A 284 5.51 16.31 13.29
N GLU A 285 4.40 17.02 13.40
CA GLU A 285 4.14 17.96 14.50
C GLU A 285 3.51 17.25 15.71
N VAL A 286 2.46 16.45 15.49
CA VAL A 286 1.73 15.79 16.58
C VAL A 286 2.48 14.55 17.07
N PHE A 287 2.85 13.64 16.16
CA PHE A 287 3.58 12.43 16.53
C PHE A 287 5.08 12.68 16.75
N GLY A 288 5.61 13.85 16.37
CA GLY A 288 7.02 14.20 16.58
C GLY A 288 7.99 13.28 15.85
N MET A 289 7.61 12.73 14.70
CA MET A 289 8.47 11.82 13.96
C MET A 289 9.71 12.56 13.44
N ASP A 290 10.91 12.02 13.69
CA ASP A 290 12.14 12.55 13.12
C ASP A 290 12.61 11.67 11.93
N PRO A 291 12.56 12.18 10.68
CA PRO A 291 13.04 11.46 9.51
C PRO A 291 14.57 11.24 9.51
N ASP A 292 15.32 11.99 10.31
CA ASP A 292 16.77 11.84 10.47
C ASP A 292 17.17 10.99 11.71
N ALA A 293 16.21 10.43 12.46
CA ALA A 293 16.49 9.57 13.59
C ALA A 293 17.41 8.38 13.23
N GLY A 294 18.34 8.05 14.12
CA GLY A 294 19.36 7.00 13.91
C GLY A 294 18.75 5.63 13.54
N ASP A 295 17.67 5.25 14.22
CA ASP A 295 16.97 3.97 14.00
C ASP A 295 16.30 3.86 12.63
N CYS A 296 16.05 5.01 11.99
CA CYS A 296 15.42 5.11 10.68
C CYS A 296 16.45 5.23 9.55
N GLN A 297 17.75 5.34 9.86
CA GLN A 297 18.77 5.48 8.85
C GLN A 297 18.91 4.18 8.03
N PRO A 298 18.98 4.29 6.70
CA PRO A 298 19.15 3.14 5.83
C PRO A 298 20.52 2.51 6.04
N ARG A 299 20.65 1.24 5.68
CA ARG A 299 21.96 0.57 5.66
C ARG A 299 22.87 1.30 4.68
N LEU A 300 24.11 1.53 5.10
CA LEU A 300 25.14 2.11 4.24
C LEU A 300 25.32 1.24 3.00
N ARG A 301 25.21 1.85 1.83
CA ARG A 301 25.42 1.23 0.52
C ARG A 301 26.45 2.04 -0.22
N ARG A 302 27.13 1.43 -1.20
CA ARG A 302 27.96 2.17 -2.15
C ARG A 302 27.07 3.19 -2.85
N GLN A 303 27.26 4.46 -2.53
CA GLN A 303 26.64 5.55 -3.26
C GLN A 303 27.48 5.78 -4.52
N LEU A 304 26.81 5.86 -5.67
CA LEU A 304 27.45 6.37 -6.88
C LEU A 304 27.48 7.89 -6.75
N GLU A 305 28.59 8.49 -7.17
CA GLU A 305 28.67 9.94 -7.22
C GLU A 305 27.66 10.48 -8.22
N ASP A 306 26.82 11.39 -7.74
CA ASP A 306 25.87 12.11 -8.59
C ASP A 306 26.59 13.34 -9.14
N VAL A 307 27.14 13.19 -10.35
CA VAL A 307 27.88 14.25 -11.05
C VAL A 307 26.93 15.37 -11.51
N ASP A 308 25.65 15.07 -11.68
CA ASP A 308 24.67 16.07 -12.04
C ASP A 308 24.18 16.81 -10.79
N TYR A 309 24.43 18.12 -10.75
CA TYR A 309 23.94 18.98 -9.68
C TYR A 309 22.42 18.87 -9.57
N VAL A 310 21.91 18.74 -8.34
CA VAL A 310 20.46 18.87 -8.13
C VAL A 310 20.11 20.35 -8.31
N SER A 311 18.88 20.67 -8.71
CA SER A 311 18.41 22.06 -8.73
C SER A 311 18.67 22.73 -7.37
N ALA A 312 18.93 24.04 -7.37
CA ALA A 312 19.26 24.81 -6.15
C ALA A 312 18.27 24.56 -4.99
N GLU A 313 16.98 24.33 -5.31
CA GLU A 313 15.92 23.98 -4.36
C GLU A 313 16.19 22.73 -3.49
N PHE A 314 17.11 21.87 -3.93
CA PHE A 314 17.42 20.58 -3.31
C PHE A 314 18.87 20.48 -2.83
N GLU A 315 19.61 21.60 -2.81
CA GLU A 315 20.94 21.62 -2.20
C GLU A 315 20.86 21.41 -0.68
N GLY A 316 19.79 21.92 -0.05
CA GLY A 316 19.44 21.65 1.34
C GLY A 316 18.51 20.44 1.50
N LYS A 317 18.46 19.87 2.72
CA LYS A 317 17.44 18.89 3.10
C LYS A 317 16.11 19.61 3.34
N LEU A 318 15.12 19.36 2.50
CA LEU A 318 13.78 19.93 2.66
C LEU A 318 13.11 19.42 3.96
N SER A 319 12.49 20.35 4.68
CA SER A 319 11.61 20.04 5.80
C SER A 319 10.23 19.62 5.30
N TRP A 320 9.41 19.00 6.16
CA TRP A 320 8.03 18.66 5.79
C TRP A 320 7.19 19.94 5.65
N GLN A 321 7.49 20.99 6.41
CA GLN A 321 6.83 22.29 6.28
C GLN A 321 7.08 22.90 4.90
N ASP A 322 8.30 22.78 4.37
CA ASP A 322 8.63 23.30 3.03
C ASP A 322 7.84 22.60 1.93
N ILE A 323 7.50 21.32 2.12
CA ILE A 323 6.68 20.54 1.19
C ILE A 323 5.21 20.97 1.28
N VAL A 324 4.69 21.16 2.50
CA VAL A 324 3.31 21.59 2.73
C VAL A 324 3.06 23.03 2.27
N ALA A 325 4.01 23.93 2.55
CA ALA A 325 3.92 25.34 2.18
C ALA A 325 4.14 25.58 0.69
N TYR A 326 4.67 24.58 -0.03
CA TYR A 326 4.94 24.72 -1.45
C TYR A 326 3.65 24.88 -2.24
N LYS A 327 3.54 26.03 -2.89
CA LYS A 327 2.53 26.28 -3.92
C LYS A 327 3.23 26.32 -5.26
N PRO A 328 2.84 25.49 -6.23
CA PRO A 328 3.42 25.56 -7.56
C PRO A 328 3.18 26.97 -8.13
N PRO A 329 4.17 27.57 -8.81
CA PRO A 329 4.01 28.83 -9.53
C PRO A 329 2.83 28.79 -10.51
N ALA A 330 2.24 29.95 -10.81
CA ALA A 330 1.09 30.03 -11.73
C ALA A 330 1.44 29.58 -13.17
N ASP A 331 2.73 29.64 -13.52
CA ASP A 331 3.37 29.21 -14.76
C ASP A 331 4.03 27.82 -14.64
N ALA A 332 3.72 27.06 -13.57
CA ALA A 332 4.25 25.72 -13.39
C ALA A 332 3.87 24.81 -14.57
N LEU A 333 4.88 24.14 -15.12
CA LEU A 333 4.69 23.20 -16.23
C LEU A 333 3.86 21.97 -15.83
N PHE A 334 3.84 21.61 -14.54
CA PHE A 334 3.29 20.35 -14.04
C PHE A 334 2.46 20.58 -12.79
N GLU A 335 1.62 19.59 -12.47
CA GLU A 335 0.89 19.54 -11.20
C GLU A 335 1.85 19.46 -9.99
N GLN A 336 2.92 18.66 -10.09
CA GLN A 336 3.87 18.41 -9.01
C GLN A 336 5.31 18.71 -9.48
N PRO A 337 5.67 19.98 -9.73
CA PRO A 337 6.93 20.34 -10.38
C PRO A 337 8.16 20.02 -9.53
N ARG A 338 8.10 20.27 -8.22
CA ARG A 338 9.19 19.92 -7.30
C ARG A 338 9.42 18.41 -7.25
N LEU A 339 8.37 17.63 -7.05
CA LEU A 339 8.49 16.17 -7.03
C LEU A 339 8.92 15.59 -8.40
N PHE A 340 8.51 16.21 -9.51
CA PHE A 340 9.05 15.92 -10.84
C PHE A 340 10.56 16.10 -10.90
N ARG A 341 11.09 17.26 -10.47
CA ARG A 341 12.54 17.54 -10.45
C ARG A 341 13.30 16.63 -9.48
N ALA A 342 12.65 16.16 -8.42
CA ALA A 342 13.22 15.15 -7.54
C ALA A 342 13.33 13.77 -8.23
N CYS A 343 12.42 13.42 -9.15
CA CYS A 343 12.43 12.13 -9.83
C CYS A 343 13.22 12.15 -11.15
N VAL A 344 13.18 13.27 -11.89
CA VAL A 344 13.78 13.45 -13.21
C VAL A 344 15.01 14.36 -13.08
N PRO A 345 16.23 13.85 -13.27
CA PRO A 345 17.46 14.62 -13.05
C PRO A 345 17.69 15.72 -14.11
N PRO A 346 18.29 16.85 -13.72
CA PRO A 346 18.72 17.90 -14.63
C PRO A 346 19.95 17.41 -15.41
N GLY A 347 19.68 16.80 -16.56
CA GLY A 347 20.69 16.08 -17.35
C GLY A 347 20.05 15.25 -18.46
N MET A 348 18.73 15.04 -18.37
CA MET A 348 17.97 14.30 -19.38
C MET A 348 18.06 14.90 -20.78
N HIS A 349 18.34 16.21 -20.90
CA HIS A 349 18.53 16.88 -22.20
C HIS A 349 19.68 16.26 -23.02
N ARG A 350 20.68 15.63 -22.37
CA ARG A 350 21.79 14.92 -23.04
C ARG A 350 21.30 13.74 -23.89
N PHE A 351 20.12 13.22 -23.59
CA PHE A 351 19.52 12.11 -24.32
C PHE A 351 18.53 12.55 -25.41
N ARG A 352 18.39 13.85 -25.69
CA ARG A 352 17.56 14.35 -26.80
C ARG A 352 18.16 13.99 -28.15
N GLY A 353 17.29 13.82 -29.14
CA GLY A 353 17.71 13.52 -30.52
C GLY A 353 18.31 12.13 -30.69
N ASN A 354 18.16 11.24 -29.70
CA ASN A 354 18.51 9.85 -29.86
C ASN A 354 17.42 9.10 -30.67
N ILE A 355 17.75 7.88 -31.11
CA ILE A 355 16.84 7.04 -31.91
C ILE A 355 15.51 6.80 -31.17
N TRP A 356 15.55 6.65 -29.84
CA TRP A 356 14.34 6.45 -29.05
C TRP A 356 13.42 7.70 -29.08
N ASP A 357 14.00 8.90 -29.00
CA ASP A 357 13.31 10.19 -29.00
C ASP A 357 12.67 10.51 -30.36
N TYR A 358 13.30 10.06 -31.45
CA TYR A 358 12.78 10.23 -32.81
C TYR A 358 11.76 9.16 -33.19
N ASP A 359 12.10 7.89 -33.04
CA ASP A 359 11.26 6.78 -33.51
C ASP A 359 10.22 6.39 -32.47
N THR A 360 10.61 6.22 -31.21
CA THR A 360 9.77 5.56 -30.19
C THR A 360 8.84 6.52 -29.48
N ARG A 361 9.33 7.71 -29.09
CA ARG A 361 8.56 8.70 -28.34
C ARG A 361 7.23 9.06 -29.02
N PRO A 362 7.16 9.38 -30.33
CA PRO A 362 5.88 9.71 -30.97
C PRO A 362 4.86 8.56 -30.89
N HIS A 363 5.31 7.31 -31.03
CA HIS A 363 4.45 6.13 -30.92
C HIS A 363 3.91 5.96 -29.49
N VAL A 364 4.78 6.10 -28.48
CA VAL A 364 4.37 6.01 -27.07
C VAL A 364 3.39 7.13 -26.72
N MET A 365 3.68 8.37 -27.12
CA MET A 365 2.80 9.52 -26.87
C MET A 365 1.44 9.32 -27.52
N LYS A 366 1.39 8.95 -28.81
CA LYS A 366 0.15 8.64 -29.52
C LYS A 366 -0.64 7.51 -28.84
N THR A 367 0.04 6.45 -28.42
CA THR A 367 -0.59 5.29 -27.79
C THR A 367 -1.20 5.63 -26.43
N LEU A 368 -0.53 6.47 -25.63
CA LEU A 368 -1.00 6.90 -24.31
C LEU A 368 -1.99 8.08 -24.37
N GLY A 369 -2.22 8.65 -25.56
CA GLY A 369 -3.06 9.83 -25.75
C GLY A 369 -2.44 11.10 -25.17
N TYR A 370 -1.13 11.26 -25.33
CA TYR A 370 -0.37 12.44 -24.91
C TYR A 370 0.07 13.30 -26.10
N PRO A 371 0.27 14.62 -25.90
CA PRO A 371 0.00 15.36 -24.65
C PRO A 371 -1.51 15.54 -24.42
N LEU A 372 -1.92 15.67 -23.15
CA LEU A 372 -3.30 16.05 -22.84
C LEU A 372 -3.53 17.53 -23.17
N GLU A 373 -4.70 17.85 -23.70
CA GLU A 373 -5.11 19.23 -23.94
C GLU A 373 -5.24 19.97 -22.60
N MET A 374 -4.44 21.03 -22.43
CA MET A 374 -4.54 21.93 -21.28
C MET A 374 -4.59 23.38 -21.78
N THR A 375 -5.42 24.20 -21.14
CA THR A 375 -5.53 25.63 -21.45
C THR A 375 -4.43 26.39 -20.71
N ASP A 376 -3.23 26.42 -21.27
CA ASP A 376 -2.16 27.28 -20.76
C ASP A 376 -2.35 28.71 -21.27
N ARG A 377 -1.94 29.70 -20.47
CA ARG A 377 -2.02 31.12 -20.86
C ARG A 377 -1.07 31.48 -21.99
N ILE A 378 0.03 30.73 -22.12
CA ILE A 378 1.20 31.04 -22.95
C ILE A 378 1.58 29.74 -23.70
N PRO A 379 1.69 29.75 -25.05
CA PRO A 379 1.98 28.55 -25.83
C PRO A 379 3.38 27.96 -25.56
N GLU A 380 4.36 28.79 -25.20
CA GLU A 380 5.72 28.35 -24.85
C GLU A 380 5.73 27.44 -23.61
N ILE A 381 4.81 27.65 -22.66
CA ILE A 381 4.64 26.79 -21.48
C ILE A 381 4.14 25.40 -21.91
N THR A 382 3.19 25.37 -22.84
CA THR A 382 2.68 24.12 -23.41
C THR A 382 3.80 23.35 -24.10
N GLU A 383 4.62 24.03 -24.90
CA GLU A 383 5.75 23.43 -25.60
C GLU A 383 6.79 22.87 -24.60
N ALA A 384 7.18 23.67 -23.60
CA ALA A 384 8.12 23.26 -22.57
C ALA A 384 7.63 22.04 -21.78
N ARG A 385 6.34 22.01 -21.39
CA ARG A 385 5.71 20.85 -20.73
C ARG A 385 5.78 19.61 -21.62
N ASN A 386 5.46 19.73 -22.90
CA ASN A 386 5.45 18.60 -23.83
C ASN A 386 6.84 18.01 -24.02
N ILE A 387 7.86 18.86 -24.07
CA ILE A 387 9.26 18.44 -24.16
C ILE A 387 9.67 17.67 -22.90
N GLU A 388 9.38 18.19 -21.71
CA GLU A 388 9.72 17.54 -20.44
C GLU A 388 8.90 16.26 -20.18
N LEU A 389 7.64 16.22 -20.63
CA LEU A 389 6.84 15.00 -20.68
C LEU A 389 7.53 13.94 -21.55
N GLY A 390 8.04 14.32 -22.72
CA GLY A 390 8.81 13.44 -23.60
C GLY A 390 10.06 12.87 -22.92
N LEU A 391 10.82 13.73 -22.22
CA LEU A 391 12.00 13.33 -21.44
C LEU A 391 11.64 12.38 -20.29
N GLY A 392 10.55 12.68 -19.58
CA GLY A 392 10.03 11.82 -18.51
C GLY A 392 9.55 10.46 -19.04
N LEU A 393 8.90 10.44 -20.20
CA LEU A 393 8.49 9.21 -20.87
C LEU A 393 9.69 8.37 -21.22
N GLN A 394 10.75 8.96 -21.79
CA GLN A 394 11.99 8.25 -22.07
C GLN A 394 12.58 7.62 -20.80
N LEU A 395 12.67 8.38 -19.70
CA LEU A 395 13.15 7.88 -18.42
C LEU A 395 12.35 6.67 -17.92
N CYS A 396 11.02 6.63 -18.13
CA CYS A 396 10.19 5.49 -17.76
C CYS A 396 10.61 4.18 -18.46
N TYR A 397 11.24 4.24 -19.62
CA TYR A 397 11.70 3.07 -20.39
C TYR A 397 13.20 2.76 -20.20
N MET A 398 13.95 3.59 -19.47
CA MET A 398 15.37 3.37 -19.19
C MET A 398 15.55 2.36 -18.05
N HIS A 399 15.93 1.13 -18.42
CA HIS A 399 16.07 0.04 -17.44
C HIS A 399 17.36 0.20 -16.59
N PRO A 400 17.32 -0.13 -15.29
CA PRO A 400 18.48 -0.02 -14.40
C PRO A 400 19.69 -0.84 -14.85
N SER A 401 19.52 -1.86 -15.69
CA SER A 401 20.66 -2.62 -16.18
C SER A 401 21.67 -1.83 -17.01
N LYS A 402 21.20 -0.83 -17.76
CA LYS A 402 22.04 -0.05 -18.66
C LYS A 402 22.56 1.20 -17.95
N TYR A 403 21.64 1.96 -17.35
CA TYR A 403 21.94 3.32 -16.90
C TYR A 403 22.26 3.45 -15.41
N LYS A 404 21.97 2.43 -14.57
CA LYS A 404 22.12 2.57 -13.11
C LYS A 404 23.54 2.88 -12.67
N PHE A 405 24.54 2.32 -13.36
CA PHE A 405 25.95 2.53 -13.06
C PHE A 405 26.54 3.77 -13.72
N GLU A 406 25.87 4.32 -14.74
CA GLU A 406 26.22 5.63 -15.31
C GLU A 406 25.74 6.76 -14.40
N HIS A 407 24.50 6.67 -13.91
CA HIS A 407 23.94 7.65 -12.98
C HIS A 407 22.78 7.05 -12.17
N PRO A 408 22.72 7.24 -10.84
CA PRO A 408 21.65 6.72 -9.99
C PRO A 408 20.22 7.20 -10.33
N ARG A 409 20.07 8.28 -11.12
CA ARG A 409 18.78 8.91 -11.47
C ARG A 409 18.39 8.74 -12.94
N PHE A 410 19.26 8.18 -13.80
CA PHE A 410 18.95 7.92 -15.23
C PHE A 410 18.19 6.60 -15.45
N CYS A 411 17.49 6.09 -14.45
CA CYS A 411 16.63 4.92 -14.60
C CYS A 411 15.27 5.16 -13.98
N TYR A 412 14.29 4.37 -14.39
CA TYR A 412 12.90 4.56 -13.95
C TYR A 412 12.67 4.31 -12.45
N GLU A 413 13.64 3.83 -11.66
CA GLU A 413 13.43 3.35 -10.28
C GLU A 413 12.67 4.35 -9.40
N ARG A 414 12.97 5.65 -9.53
CA ARG A 414 12.31 6.72 -8.74
C ARG A 414 10.86 6.93 -9.17
N LEU A 415 10.61 6.99 -10.48
CA LEU A 415 9.26 7.09 -11.05
C LEU A 415 8.43 5.83 -10.75
N GLU A 416 9.05 4.64 -10.81
CA GLU A 416 8.44 3.37 -10.39
C GLU A 416 8.00 3.43 -8.93
N TYR A 417 8.85 3.95 -8.05
CA TYR A 417 8.55 4.00 -6.62
C TYR A 417 7.33 4.87 -6.32
N ILE A 418 7.31 6.13 -6.79
CA ILE A 418 6.14 7.01 -6.59
C ILE A 418 4.91 6.46 -7.33
N GLY A 419 5.12 5.94 -8.53
CA GLY A 419 4.09 5.35 -9.38
C GLY A 419 3.39 4.15 -8.76
N GLN A 420 4.14 3.29 -8.07
CA GLN A 420 3.58 2.20 -7.28
C GLN A 420 2.68 2.73 -6.16
N LYS A 421 3.12 3.77 -5.43
CA LYS A 421 2.36 4.31 -4.29
C LYS A 421 1.07 4.99 -4.71
N ILE A 422 1.11 5.80 -5.77
CA ILE A 422 -0.10 6.43 -6.29
C ILE A 422 -1.05 5.41 -6.92
N GLN A 423 -0.53 4.38 -7.61
CA GLN A 423 -1.34 3.29 -8.14
C GLN A 423 -2.08 2.54 -7.01
N ASP A 424 -1.39 2.27 -5.90
CA ASP A 424 -1.97 1.60 -4.74
C ASP A 424 -3.10 2.44 -4.13
N LEU A 425 -2.89 3.75 -3.94
CA LEU A 425 -3.90 4.67 -3.41
C LEU A 425 -5.11 4.80 -4.34
N VAL A 426 -4.89 5.02 -5.64
CA VAL A 426 -5.96 5.17 -6.64
C VAL A 426 -6.83 3.92 -6.73
N MET A 427 -6.22 2.73 -6.70
CA MET A 427 -6.96 1.48 -6.66
C MET A 427 -7.75 1.33 -5.34
N ALA A 428 -7.19 1.73 -4.21
CA ALA A 428 -7.89 1.69 -2.93
C ALA A 428 -9.14 2.60 -2.92
N GLU A 429 -9.02 3.83 -3.42
CA GLU A 429 -10.16 4.75 -3.57
C GLU A 429 -11.25 4.17 -4.48
N ARG A 430 -10.85 3.56 -5.60
CA ARG A 430 -11.79 2.93 -6.55
C ARG A 430 -12.52 1.74 -5.93
N LEU A 431 -11.82 0.89 -5.19
CA LEU A 431 -12.42 -0.27 -4.54
C LEU A 431 -13.39 0.13 -3.42
N LEU A 432 -13.07 1.18 -2.65
CA LEU A 432 -13.94 1.69 -1.59
C LEU A 432 -15.26 2.22 -2.16
N THR A 433 -15.19 3.00 -3.23
CA THR A 433 -16.36 3.59 -3.90
C THR A 433 -17.20 2.53 -4.62
N LYS A 434 -16.57 1.52 -5.23
CA LYS A 434 -17.29 0.44 -5.94
C LYS A 434 -17.94 -0.58 -5.00
N HIS A 435 -17.31 -0.89 -3.87
CA HIS A 435 -17.74 -1.93 -2.95
C HIS A 435 -18.11 -1.34 -1.59
N LEU A 436 -19.29 -0.72 -1.51
CA LEU A 436 -19.79 -0.03 -0.30
C LEU A 436 -19.88 -0.96 0.92
N ASP A 437 -20.44 -2.16 0.75
CA ASP A 437 -20.64 -3.10 1.88
C ASP A 437 -19.41 -3.94 2.24
N ALA A 438 -18.31 -3.82 1.47
CA ALA A 438 -17.15 -4.68 1.67
C ALA A 438 -16.33 -4.26 2.91
N PRO A 439 -15.95 -5.21 3.79
CA PRO A 439 -15.05 -4.92 4.89
C PRO A 439 -13.62 -4.69 4.38
N GLY A 440 -12.82 -3.92 5.14
CA GLY A 440 -11.46 -3.56 4.78
C GLY A 440 -10.53 -4.74 4.47
N LEU A 441 -10.66 -5.84 5.19
CA LEU A 441 -9.86 -7.05 4.92
C LEU A 441 -10.14 -7.64 3.52
N TRP A 442 -11.41 -7.65 3.11
CA TRP A 442 -11.80 -8.10 1.78
C TRP A 442 -11.28 -7.15 0.71
N LEU A 443 -11.39 -5.84 0.94
CA LEU A 443 -10.85 -4.81 0.05
C LEU A 443 -9.33 -4.98 -0.12
N GLN A 444 -8.60 -5.23 0.97
CA GLN A 444 -7.16 -5.46 0.94
C GLN A 444 -6.78 -6.71 0.13
N GLN A 445 -7.53 -7.80 0.28
CA GLN A 445 -7.31 -9.01 -0.52
C GLN A 445 -7.60 -8.76 -2.00
N ARG A 446 -8.69 -8.04 -2.31
CA ARG A 446 -9.06 -7.69 -3.68
C ARG A 446 -8.02 -6.76 -4.33
N HIS A 447 -7.58 -5.73 -3.60
CA HIS A 447 -6.52 -4.81 -3.99
C HIS A 447 -5.23 -5.56 -4.34
N ARG A 448 -4.74 -6.39 -3.41
CA ARG A 448 -3.55 -7.21 -3.64
C ARG A 448 -3.70 -8.15 -4.83
N GLY A 449 -4.88 -8.74 -5.02
CA GLY A 449 -5.18 -9.63 -6.14
C GLY A 449 -5.13 -8.93 -7.50
N LEU A 450 -5.69 -7.72 -7.60
CA LEU A 450 -5.70 -6.92 -8.81
C LEU A 450 -4.31 -6.35 -9.15
N LEU A 451 -3.59 -5.88 -8.12
CA LEU A 451 -2.27 -5.26 -8.29
C LEU A 451 -1.10 -6.24 -8.12
N MET A 452 -1.32 -7.56 -8.17
CA MET A 452 -0.20 -8.51 -8.13
C MET A 452 0.75 -8.23 -9.30
N ASN A 453 2.06 -8.17 -9.01
CA ASN A 453 3.12 -7.94 -10.01
C ASN A 453 3.07 -8.89 -11.22
N LYS A 454 2.43 -10.07 -11.09
CA LYS A 454 2.19 -11.01 -12.19
C LYS A 454 1.27 -10.42 -13.27
N TYR A 455 0.29 -9.62 -12.89
CA TYR A 455 -0.75 -9.08 -13.77
C TYR A 455 -0.44 -7.67 -14.24
N CYS A 456 0.16 -6.81 -13.39
CA CYS A 456 0.44 -5.41 -13.75
C CYS A 456 1.19 -5.32 -15.09
N GLY A 457 2.38 -5.90 -15.24
CA GLY A 457 3.11 -5.86 -16.51
C GLY A 457 2.42 -6.56 -17.71
N ARG A 458 1.30 -7.27 -17.51
CA ARG A 458 0.52 -7.84 -18.61
C ARG A 458 -0.21 -6.77 -19.41
N TYR A 459 -0.72 -5.71 -18.77
CA TYR A 459 -1.44 -4.63 -19.46
C TYR A 459 -0.49 -3.86 -20.39
N LEU A 460 0.72 -3.53 -19.92
CA LEU A 460 1.77 -2.94 -20.76
C LEU A 460 2.11 -3.82 -21.98
N ARG A 461 2.15 -5.15 -21.78
CA ARG A 461 2.42 -6.09 -22.87
C ARG A 461 1.27 -6.19 -23.88
N ALA A 462 0.02 -6.17 -23.41
CA ALA A 462 -1.16 -6.19 -24.26
C ALA A 462 -1.24 -4.95 -25.15
N LYS A 463 -0.73 -3.80 -24.69
CA LYS A 463 -0.62 -2.57 -25.48
C LYS A 463 0.68 -2.48 -26.30
N HIS A 464 1.47 -3.56 -26.38
CA HIS A 464 2.76 -3.63 -27.09
C HIS A 464 3.84 -2.63 -26.65
N LEU A 465 3.62 -1.88 -25.57
CA LEU A 465 4.56 -0.86 -25.08
C LEU A 465 5.86 -1.46 -24.51
N HIS A 466 5.83 -2.72 -24.05
CA HIS A 466 7.01 -3.42 -23.54
C HIS A 466 8.19 -3.55 -24.52
N ARG A 467 7.96 -3.39 -25.83
CA ARG A 467 9.01 -3.50 -26.87
C ARG A 467 10.00 -2.32 -26.83
N TYR A 468 9.59 -1.23 -26.20
CA TYR A 468 10.33 0.03 -26.16
C TYR A 468 11.25 0.17 -24.94
N ILE A 469 11.36 -0.88 -24.12
CA ILE A 469 12.20 -0.88 -22.92
C ILE A 469 13.67 -0.97 -23.32
N ILE A 470 14.48 -0.06 -22.82
CA ILE A 470 15.91 0.02 -23.12
C ILE A 470 16.67 -0.82 -22.10
N PHE A 471 17.10 -2.02 -22.49
CA PHE A 471 17.96 -2.90 -21.70
C PHE A 471 19.45 -2.69 -22.04
N ASP A 472 20.32 -3.27 -21.21
CA ASP A 472 21.72 -3.44 -21.58
C ASP A 472 21.84 -4.56 -22.64
N GLU A 473 22.68 -4.35 -23.66
CA GLU A 473 22.76 -5.22 -24.85
C GLU A 473 23.07 -6.67 -24.45
N LYS A 474 23.92 -6.86 -23.44
CA LYS A 474 24.35 -8.20 -22.99
C LYS A 474 23.23 -9.01 -22.35
N ILE A 475 22.17 -8.35 -21.87
CA ILE A 475 21.12 -9.02 -21.11
C ILE A 475 19.74 -8.92 -21.75
N GLN A 476 19.58 -8.14 -22.82
CA GLN A 476 18.31 -7.91 -23.50
C GLN A 476 17.62 -9.24 -23.85
N ASP A 477 18.33 -10.15 -24.52
CA ASP A 477 17.82 -11.49 -24.87
C ASP A 477 17.31 -12.25 -23.65
N THR A 478 17.98 -12.08 -22.50
CA THR A 478 17.56 -12.76 -21.27
C THR A 478 16.25 -12.20 -20.72
N TYR A 479 15.98 -10.90 -20.88
CA TYR A 479 14.71 -10.29 -20.47
C TYR A 479 13.58 -10.61 -21.45
N GLU A 480 13.87 -10.76 -22.74
CA GLU A 480 12.87 -11.12 -23.74
C GLU A 480 12.42 -12.59 -23.59
N ASN A 481 13.39 -13.49 -23.42
CA ASN A 481 13.17 -14.93 -23.35
C ASN A 481 12.72 -15.41 -21.96
N ASN A 482 13.21 -14.80 -20.87
CA ASN A 482 12.90 -15.25 -19.51
C ASN A 482 11.73 -14.48 -18.89
N ARG A 483 10.56 -15.12 -18.82
CA ARG A 483 9.35 -14.57 -18.20
C ARG A 483 9.55 -14.08 -16.76
N ARG A 484 10.44 -14.72 -15.98
CA ARG A 484 10.70 -14.32 -14.57
C ARG A 484 11.40 -12.98 -14.46
N LYS A 485 12.22 -12.61 -15.45
CA LYS A 485 12.90 -11.30 -15.53
C LYS A 485 12.03 -10.26 -16.24
N ARG A 486 11.37 -10.68 -17.34
CA ARG A 486 10.49 -9.82 -18.14
C ARG A 486 9.35 -9.21 -17.34
N ASN A 487 8.65 -10.05 -16.56
CA ASN A 487 7.42 -9.62 -15.91
C ASN A 487 7.67 -8.48 -14.90
N PRO A 488 8.65 -8.56 -13.97
CA PRO A 488 9.03 -7.44 -13.12
C PRO A 488 9.39 -6.17 -13.90
N ALA A 489 10.22 -6.27 -14.95
CA ALA A 489 10.61 -5.10 -15.74
C ALA A 489 9.41 -4.39 -16.38
N THR A 490 8.50 -5.15 -17.00
CA THR A 490 7.28 -4.57 -17.58
C THR A 490 6.34 -3.97 -16.53
N THR A 491 6.28 -4.56 -15.32
CA THR A 491 5.50 -3.98 -14.21
C THR A 491 6.11 -2.67 -13.74
N ALA A 492 7.43 -2.61 -13.63
CA ALA A 492 8.15 -1.43 -13.19
C ALA A 492 8.01 -0.26 -14.17
N VAL A 493 8.09 -0.51 -15.47
CA VAL A 493 7.85 0.52 -16.51
C VAL A 493 6.42 1.03 -16.44
N GLN A 494 5.44 0.16 -16.24
CA GLN A 494 4.05 0.59 -16.09
C GLN A 494 3.82 1.43 -14.83
N GLN A 495 4.42 1.04 -13.71
CA GLN A 495 4.41 1.85 -12.49
C GLN A 495 5.11 3.20 -12.73
N ALA A 496 6.23 3.21 -13.44
CA ALA A 496 6.92 4.45 -13.80
C ALA A 496 6.06 5.39 -14.65
N LEU A 497 5.28 4.86 -15.61
CA LEU A 497 4.30 5.64 -16.37
C LEU A 497 3.23 6.24 -15.45
N HIS A 498 2.71 5.48 -14.49
CA HIS A 498 1.79 6.02 -13.49
C HIS A 498 2.45 7.11 -12.64
N GLY A 499 3.72 6.91 -12.26
CA GLY A 499 4.52 7.91 -11.56
C GLY A 499 4.63 9.19 -12.35
N LEU A 500 5.07 9.12 -13.60
CA LEU A 500 5.17 10.29 -14.49
C LEU A 500 3.82 11.00 -14.66
N SER A 501 2.74 10.25 -14.92
CA SER A 501 1.40 10.82 -15.06
C SER A 501 0.95 11.57 -13.81
N TYR A 502 1.28 11.04 -12.63
CA TYR A 502 0.99 11.70 -11.36
C TYR A 502 1.75 13.01 -11.21
N LEU A 503 3.02 13.03 -11.62
CA LEU A 503 3.85 14.23 -11.49
C LEU A 503 3.44 15.33 -12.46
N VAL A 504 3.08 14.97 -13.69
CA VAL A 504 2.75 15.91 -14.77
C VAL A 504 1.30 16.39 -14.68
N TYR A 505 0.35 15.46 -14.55
CA TYR A 505 -1.09 15.71 -14.70
C TYR A 505 -1.91 15.36 -13.43
N GLY A 506 -1.24 14.95 -12.35
CA GLY A 506 -1.87 14.66 -11.07
C GLY A 506 -2.62 13.33 -11.01
N LYS A 507 -3.31 13.11 -9.89
CA LYS A 507 -4.05 11.86 -9.59
C LYS A 507 -5.15 11.54 -10.62
N ARG A 508 -5.66 12.56 -11.33
CA ARG A 508 -6.71 12.40 -12.34
C ARG A 508 -6.23 11.58 -13.54
N ASP A 509 -5.04 11.88 -14.05
CA ASP A 509 -4.50 11.16 -15.20
C ASP A 509 -4.09 9.72 -14.85
N VAL A 510 -3.62 9.49 -13.62
CA VAL A 510 -3.39 8.13 -13.12
C VAL A 510 -4.68 7.28 -13.19
N ARG A 511 -5.84 7.86 -12.83
CA ARG A 511 -7.13 7.17 -12.96
C ARG A 511 -7.49 6.86 -14.41
N ARG A 512 -7.26 7.82 -15.32
CA ARG A 512 -7.45 7.63 -16.77
C ARG A 512 -6.60 6.46 -17.28
N LEU A 513 -5.29 6.48 -16.99
CA LEU A 513 -4.39 5.41 -17.40
C LEU A 513 -4.80 4.05 -16.81
N MET A 514 -5.09 3.99 -15.51
CA MET A 514 -5.42 2.73 -14.85
C MET A 514 -6.75 2.14 -15.30
N PHE A 515 -7.81 2.95 -15.42
CA PHE A 515 -9.16 2.43 -15.61
C PHE A 515 -9.67 2.52 -17.05
N GLU A 516 -9.26 3.54 -17.82
CA GLU A 516 -9.72 3.73 -19.19
C GLU A 516 -8.74 3.09 -20.19
N PHE A 517 -7.44 3.29 -19.99
CA PHE A 517 -6.43 2.81 -20.94
C PHE A 517 -6.02 1.35 -20.69
N PHE A 518 -5.61 1.03 -19.46
CA PHE A 518 -5.11 -0.30 -19.09
C PHE A 518 -6.21 -1.26 -18.58
N ASP A 519 -7.38 -0.75 -18.18
CA ASP A 519 -8.51 -1.56 -17.69
C ASP A 519 -8.12 -2.51 -16.52
N PHE A 520 -7.51 -1.95 -15.47
CA PHE A 520 -7.06 -2.68 -14.28
C PHE A 520 -8.18 -3.41 -13.50
N GLU A 521 -9.45 -3.15 -13.81
CA GLU A 521 -10.57 -3.83 -13.18
C GLU A 521 -10.71 -5.29 -13.64
N GLN A 522 -10.17 -5.62 -14.82
CA GLN A 522 -10.20 -6.97 -15.37
C GLN A 522 -8.89 -7.69 -15.08
N ILE A 523 -8.95 -8.84 -14.39
CA ILE A 523 -7.76 -9.65 -14.05
C ILE A 523 -6.98 -10.09 -15.30
N GLN A 524 -7.64 -10.13 -16.46
CA GLN A 524 -7.02 -10.35 -17.75
C GLN A 524 -7.37 -9.18 -18.69
N PRO A 525 -6.39 -8.55 -19.35
CA PRO A 525 -6.68 -7.56 -20.38
C PRO A 525 -7.47 -8.22 -21.50
N LYS A 526 -8.45 -7.49 -22.07
CA LYS A 526 -9.07 -7.89 -23.34
C LYS A 526 -7.99 -8.01 -24.41
N GLU A 527 -8.08 -9.04 -25.24
CA GLU A 527 -7.27 -9.08 -26.46
C GLU A 527 -7.58 -7.80 -27.26
N VAL A 528 -6.52 -7.11 -27.67
CA VAL A 528 -6.66 -5.99 -28.60
C VAL A 528 -7.09 -6.62 -29.92
N VAL A 529 -8.37 -6.42 -30.28
CA VAL A 529 -8.93 -6.83 -31.56
C VAL A 529 -8.34 -5.99 -32.67
#